data_AF-T1CKQ1-F1
#
_entry.id   AF-T1CKQ1-F1
#
_cell.length_a   1.000
_cell.length_b   1.000
_cell.length_c   1.000
_cell.angle_alpha   90.00
_cell.angle_beta   90.00
_cell.angle_gamma   90.00
#
_symmetry.space_group_name_H-M   'P 1'
#
loop_
_entity.id
_entity.type
_entity.pdbx_description
1 polymer ?
#
loop_
_entity_poly.entity_id
_entity_poly.type
_entity_poly.pdbx_seq_one_letter_code
_entity_poly.pdbx_strand_id
1 'polypeptide(L)'
;ALGLSRPLISLHTHNESRRVPELLARLAAGETLALVSDAGTPLLSDPGYELVRAVVAADIPVEAVPGPSALTAALACAGLPVNRFCFEGFLAAKERERRAQL
;
A
#
# COMPACT_ATOMS: atom_id res chain seq x y z
N ALA A 1 -14.67 10.92 -15.97
CA ALA A 1 -14.19 10.83 -14.57
C ALA A 1 -15.35 10.39 -13.68
N LEU A 2 -15.11 9.64 -12.61
CA LEU A 2 -16.13 9.00 -11.76
C LEU A 2 -17.02 9.96 -10.92
N GLY A 3 -16.93 11.27 -11.13
CA GLY A 3 -17.76 12.27 -10.42
C GLY A 3 -17.46 12.41 -8.92
N LEU A 4 -16.34 11.86 -8.44
CA LEU A 4 -15.95 11.91 -7.03
C LEU A 4 -15.30 13.26 -6.69
N SER A 5 -15.81 13.89 -5.64
CA SER A 5 -15.20 15.08 -5.02
C SER A 5 -15.07 14.81 -3.52
N ARG A 6 -13.83 14.59 -3.06
CA ARG A 6 -13.50 14.34 -1.65
C ARG A 6 -12.19 15.06 -1.32
N PRO A 7 -12.03 15.58 -0.09
CA PRO A 7 -10.75 16.12 0.35
C PRO A 7 -9.66 15.06 0.28
N LEU A 8 -8.50 15.42 -0.27
CA LEU A 8 -7.34 14.53 -0.36
C LEU A 8 -6.29 14.96 0.66
N ILE A 9 -5.60 13.98 1.23
CA ILE A 9 -4.49 14.18 2.15
C ILE A 9 -3.32 13.38 1.58
N SER A 10 -2.17 14.03 1.40
CA SER A 10 -0.99 13.34 0.90
C SER A 10 -0.38 12.45 1.98
N LEU A 11 -0.17 11.18 1.64
CA LEU A 11 0.58 10.21 2.44
C LEU A 11 1.67 9.60 1.57
N HIS A 12 2.92 9.79 1.97
CA HIS A 12 4.09 9.27 1.26
C HIS A 12 5.20 8.94 2.25
N THR A 13 6.19 8.16 1.83
CA THR A 13 7.25 7.62 2.71
C THR A 13 7.89 8.68 3.61
N HIS A 14 8.10 9.90 3.11
CA HIS A 14 8.71 10.99 3.89
C HIS A 14 7.81 11.66 4.93
N ASN A 15 6.49 11.48 4.87
CA ASN A 15 5.55 12.16 5.79
C ASN A 15 4.70 11.21 6.64
N GLU A 16 4.77 9.90 6.38
CA GLU A 16 3.85 8.92 6.96
C GLU A 16 3.84 8.99 8.49
N SER A 17 5.01 8.87 9.13
CA SER A 17 5.12 8.91 10.59
C SER A 17 4.62 10.20 11.21
N ARG A 18 4.62 11.33 10.46
CA ARG A 18 4.06 12.61 10.92
C ARG A 18 2.55 12.69 10.75
N ARG A 19 1.99 12.04 9.73
CA ARG A 19 0.55 12.05 9.40
C ARG A 19 -0.25 11.03 10.19
N VAL A 20 0.36 9.90 10.58
CA VAL A 20 -0.32 8.81 11.29
C VAL A 20 -1.11 9.29 12.52
N PRO A 21 -0.56 10.11 13.45
CA PRO A 21 -1.31 10.56 14.62
C PRO A 21 -2.56 11.38 14.26
N GLU A 22 -2.46 12.25 13.24
CA GLU A 22 -3.58 13.07 12.75
C GLU A 22 -4.69 12.18 12.16
N LEU A 23 -4.32 11.20 11.33
CA LEU A 23 -5.27 10.30 10.67
C LEU A 23 -5.96 9.36 11.68
N LEU A 24 -5.22 8.88 12.69
CA LEU A 24 -5.79 8.10 13.78
C LEU A 24 -6.81 8.90 14.60
N ALA A 25 -6.52 10.17 14.91
CA ALA A 25 -7.46 11.01 15.63
C ALA A 25 -8.78 11.20 14.86
N ARG A 26 -8.72 11.31 13.53
CA ARG A 26 -9.91 11.41 12.66
C ARG A 26 -10.72 10.12 12.63
N LEU A 27 -10.05 8.98 12.50
CA LEU A 27 -10.72 7.67 12.59
C LEU A 27 -11.37 7.46 13.96
N ALA A 28 -10.69 7.83 15.05
CA ALA A 28 -11.23 7.77 16.41
C ALA A 28 -12.43 8.72 16.62
N ALA A 29 -12.49 9.83 15.87
CA ALA A 29 -13.65 10.73 15.83
C ALA A 29 -14.83 10.19 15.00
N GLY A 30 -14.72 8.98 14.45
CA GLY A 30 -15.77 8.32 13.66
C GLY A 30 -15.75 8.63 12.17
N GLU A 31 -14.70 9.29 11.66
CA GLU A 31 -14.55 9.48 10.21
C GLU A 31 -14.16 8.18 9.50
N THR A 32 -14.53 8.07 8.22
CA THR A 32 -14.09 6.98 7.33
C THR A 32 -13.04 7.51 6.35
N LEU A 33 -11.89 6.85 6.29
CA LEU A 33 -10.79 7.19 5.38
C LEU A 33 -10.60 6.08 4.34
N ALA A 34 -10.25 6.47 3.12
CA ALA A 34 -9.82 5.55 2.07
C ALA A 34 -8.33 5.79 1.79
N LEU A 35 -7.52 4.73 1.88
CA LEU A 35 -6.12 4.75 1.45
C LEU A 35 -6.06 4.32 -0.02
N VAL A 36 -5.41 5.13 -0.84
CA VAL A 36 -5.19 4.88 -2.26
C VAL A 36 -3.73 5.12 -2.60
N SER A 37 -3.23 4.46 -3.65
CA SER A 37 -1.93 4.75 -4.26
C SER A 37 -2.13 5.24 -5.69
N ASP A 38 -1.06 5.72 -6.31
CA ASP A 38 -1.09 6.19 -7.70
C ASP A 38 -1.51 5.08 -8.67
N ALA A 39 -1.24 3.81 -8.35
CA ALA A 39 -1.68 2.67 -9.14
C ALA A 39 -1.77 1.37 -8.33
N GLY A 40 -2.80 0.57 -8.64
CA GLY A 40 -2.91 -0.81 -8.17
C GLY A 40 -3.47 -0.95 -6.76
N THR A 41 -2.87 -1.85 -5.98
CA THR A 41 -3.28 -2.15 -4.61
C THR A 41 -2.33 -1.43 -3.66
N PRO A 42 -2.82 -0.52 -2.78
CA PRO A 42 -1.99 0.17 -1.81
C PRO A 42 -1.14 -0.80 -0.95
N LEU A 43 -0.03 -0.30 -0.41
CA LEU A 43 0.99 -1.05 0.35
C LEU A 43 1.86 -2.02 -0.47
N LEU A 44 1.50 -2.39 -1.70
CA LEU A 44 2.35 -3.23 -2.55
C LEU A 44 3.41 -2.37 -3.26
N SER A 45 4.56 -2.21 -2.60
CA SER A 45 5.62 -1.25 -2.98
C SER A 45 5.25 0.22 -2.84
N ASP A 46 4.17 0.52 -2.12
CA ASP A 46 3.65 1.86 -1.85
C ASP A 46 3.71 2.19 -0.35
N PRO A 47 3.71 3.48 0.04
CA PRO A 47 3.57 3.91 1.43
C PRO A 47 2.19 3.54 2.02
N GLY A 48 2.04 3.65 3.34
CA GLY A 48 0.77 3.38 4.04
C GLY A 48 0.84 2.22 5.05
N TYR A 49 1.97 1.51 5.11
CA TYR A 49 2.17 0.42 6.06
C TYR A 49 2.19 0.89 7.52
N GLU A 50 2.82 2.02 7.83
CA GLU A 50 2.83 2.55 9.20
C GLU A 50 1.42 2.97 9.63
N LEU A 51 0.64 3.56 8.72
CA LEU A 51 -0.76 3.89 8.97
C LEU A 51 -1.59 2.63 9.26
N VAL A 52 -1.58 1.64 8.37
CA VAL A 52 -2.38 0.41 8.56
C VAL A 52 -1.97 -0.30 9.86
N ARG A 53 -0.67 -0.38 10.14
CA ARG A 53 -0.17 -0.96 11.41
C ARG A 53 -0.74 -0.23 12.62
N ALA A 54 -0.74 1.11 12.60
CA ALA A 54 -1.22 1.92 13.71
C ALA A 54 -2.75 1.82 13.88
N VAL A 55 -3.51 1.74 12.78
CA VAL A 55 -4.96 1.54 12.78
C VAL A 55 -5.32 0.17 13.38
N VAL A 56 -4.63 -0.89 12.98
CA VAL A 56 -4.80 -2.24 13.54
C VAL A 56 -4.43 -2.27 15.03
N ALA A 57 -3.34 -1.60 15.42
CA ALA A 57 -2.94 -1.53 16.83
C ALA A 57 -3.94 -0.76 17.72
N ALA A 58 -4.73 0.13 17.13
CA ALA A 58 -5.80 0.87 17.80
C ALA A 58 -7.16 0.14 17.80
N ASP A 59 -7.20 -1.11 17.32
CA ASP A 59 -8.43 -1.91 17.19
C ASP A 59 -9.52 -1.25 16.32
N ILE A 60 -9.08 -0.45 15.33
CA ILE A 60 -9.98 0.18 14.36
C ILE A 60 -10.10 -0.75 13.13
N PRO A 61 -11.32 -0.96 12.59
CA PRO A 61 -11.51 -1.82 11.43
C PRO A 61 -10.73 -1.37 10.19
N VAL A 62 -10.09 -2.33 9.52
CA VAL A 62 -9.44 -2.15 8.22
C VAL A 62 -10.06 -3.11 7.22
N GLU A 63 -10.63 -2.57 6.14
CA GLU A 63 -11.27 -3.35 5.09
C GLU A 63 -10.51 -3.18 3.78
N ALA A 64 -10.19 -4.32 3.13
CA ALA A 64 -9.56 -4.32 1.83
C ALA A 64 -10.63 -4.37 0.72
N VAL A 65 -10.55 -3.44 -0.24
CA VAL A 65 -11.35 -3.49 -1.46
C VAL A 65 -10.55 -4.24 -2.54
N PRO A 66 -11.03 -5.39 -3.04
CA PRO A 66 -10.36 -6.11 -4.12
C PRO A 66 -10.22 -5.23 -5.37
N GLY A 67 -9.07 -5.28 -6.03
CA GLY A 67 -8.79 -4.39 -7.15
C GLY A 67 -7.58 -4.81 -7.98
N PRO A 68 -7.15 -3.94 -8.91
CA PRO A 68 -6.02 -4.20 -9.78
C PRO A 68 -4.72 -4.42 -9.00
N SER A 69 -3.93 -5.41 -9.42
CA SER A 69 -2.56 -5.63 -8.94
C SER A 69 -1.68 -6.08 -10.10
N ALA A 70 -0.55 -5.38 -10.29
CA ALA A 70 0.45 -5.77 -11.29
C ALA A 70 1.02 -7.17 -11.01
N LEU A 71 1.11 -7.58 -9.75
CA LEU A 71 1.59 -8.90 -9.35
C LEU A 71 0.68 -10.01 -9.86
N THR A 72 -0.63 -9.90 -9.59
CA THR A 72 -1.60 -10.92 -10.00
C THR A 72 -1.76 -10.95 -11.51
N ALA A 73 -1.72 -9.78 -12.17
CA ALA A 73 -1.78 -9.68 -13.62
C ALA A 73 -0.57 -10.36 -14.28
N ALA A 74 0.65 -10.12 -13.79
CA ALA A 74 1.86 -10.75 -14.31
C ALA A 74 1.86 -12.26 -14.08
N LEU A 75 1.51 -12.73 -12.88
CA LEU A 75 1.45 -14.16 -12.55
C LEU A 75 0.45 -14.90 -13.46
N ALA A 76 -0.71 -14.30 -13.75
CA ALA A 76 -1.74 -14.90 -14.57
C ALA A 76 -1.30 -15.21 -16.01
N CYS A 77 -0.30 -14.48 -16.55
CA CYS A 77 0.21 -14.67 -17.91
C CYS A 77 1.68 -15.15 -17.98
N ALA A 78 2.32 -15.43 -16.84
CA ALA A 78 3.74 -15.76 -16.79
C ALA A 78 4.11 -17.16 -17.34
N GLY A 79 3.14 -18.08 -17.43
CA GLY A 79 3.42 -19.48 -17.77
C GLY A 79 4.26 -20.22 -16.70
N LEU A 80 4.31 -19.68 -15.48
CA LEU A 80 5.03 -20.23 -14.32
C LEU A 80 4.05 -20.82 -13.29
N PRO A 81 4.50 -21.71 -12.39
CA PRO A 81 3.69 -22.14 -11.25
C PRO A 81 3.28 -20.95 -10.38
N VAL A 82 1.97 -20.75 -10.20
CA VAL A 82 1.40 -19.63 -9.41
C VAL A 82 0.89 -20.04 -8.02
N ASN A 83 1.02 -21.32 -7.67
CA ASN A 83 0.60 -21.85 -6.36
C ASN A 83 1.50 -21.36 -5.22
N ARG A 84 2.76 -21.06 -5.52
CA ARG A 84 3.72 -20.46 -4.57
C ARG A 84 4.65 -19.54 -5.33
N PHE A 85 4.72 -18.28 -4.90
CA PHE A 85 5.63 -17.28 -5.42
C PHE A 85 6.13 -16.41 -4.27
N CYS A 86 7.24 -15.70 -4.50
CA CYS A 86 7.75 -14.68 -3.60
C CYS A 86 7.63 -13.32 -4.28
N PHE A 87 7.20 -12.31 -3.53
CA PHE A 87 7.24 -10.92 -3.97
C PHE A 87 8.38 -10.21 -3.24
N GLU A 88 9.40 -9.81 -3.99
CA GLU A 88 10.62 -9.17 -3.47
C GLU A 88 10.61 -7.64 -3.60
N GLY A 89 9.53 -7.06 -4.13
CA GLY A 89 9.46 -5.62 -4.39
C GLY A 89 10.48 -5.17 -5.44
N PHE A 90 11.20 -4.09 -5.13
CA PHE A 90 12.22 -3.54 -6.01
C PHE A 90 13.62 -3.93 -5.55
N LEU A 91 14.42 -4.45 -6.48
CA LEU A 91 15.85 -4.67 -6.24
C LEU A 91 16.58 -3.33 -6.00
N ALA A 92 17.74 -3.42 -5.37
CA ALA A 92 18.59 -2.26 -5.14
C ALA A 92 18.94 -1.52 -6.44
N ALA A 93 18.99 -0.19 -6.38
CA ALA A 93 19.30 0.63 -7.54
C ALA A 93 20.74 0.40 -8.05
N LYS A 94 21.69 0.20 -7.13
CA LYS A 94 23.10 0.00 -7.46
C LYS A 94 23.37 -1.43 -7.92
N GLU A 95 24.14 -1.57 -9.00
CA GLU A 95 24.40 -2.87 -9.64
C GLU A 95 24.98 -3.91 -8.68
N ARG A 96 26.01 -3.55 -7.91
CA ARG A 96 26.65 -4.48 -6.98
C ARG A 96 25.68 -5.01 -5.93
N GLU A 97 24.87 -4.13 -5.35
CA GLU A 97 23.87 -4.48 -4.34
C GLU A 97 22.76 -5.32 -4.96
N ARG A 98 22.28 -4.95 -6.16
CA ARG A 98 21.29 -5.71 -6.93
C ARG A 98 21.75 -7.13 -7.23
N ARG A 99 22.99 -7.29 -7.71
CA ARG A 99 23.55 -8.62 -8.02
C ARG A 99 23.70 -9.50 -6.78
N ALA A 100 23.85 -8.92 -5.58
CA ALA A 100 23.91 -9.68 -4.34
C ALA A 100 22.53 -10.16 -3.85
N GLN A 101 21.43 -9.62 -4.41
CA GLN A 101 20.04 -9.99 -4.11
C GLN A 101 19.46 -11.03 -5.10
N LEU A 102 20.19 -11.36 -6.17
CA LEU A 102 19.82 -12.33 -7.20
C LEU A 102 20.51 -13.68 -6.96
#